data_AF-A0A3E2JKS5-F1
#
_entry.id   AF-A0A3E2JKS5-F1
#
_cell.length_a   1.000
_cell.length_b   1.000
_cell.length_c   1.000
_cell.angle_alpha   90.00
_cell.angle_beta   90.00
_cell.angle_gamma   90.00
#
_symmetry.space_group_name_H-M   'P 1'
#
loop_
_entity.id
_entity.type
_entity.pdbx_description
1 polymer ?
#
loop_
_entity_poly.entity_id
_entity_poly.type
_entity_poly.pdbx_seq_one_letter_code
_entity_poly.pdbx_strand_id
1 'polypeptide(L)'
;MDNETNVCFHCKRLVTFIDNTCPKCAKPKKLLFEKQMKERKTQSKKEQETRNKNELIRLRNLKISEIQWEYIKAIDPSEHELNKIGAYGWELVATYLIKHHDDEQTQEFIFKRKLNK
;
A
#
# COMPACT_ATOMS: atom_id res chain seq x y z
N MET A 1 5.14 11.93 14.36
CA MET A 1 3.98 11.55 15.18
C MET A 1 2.78 11.58 14.26
N ASP A 2 2.08 10.46 14.08
CA ASP A 2 0.94 10.38 13.18
C ASP A 2 -0.28 11.05 13.83
N ASN A 3 -0.88 12.02 13.14
CA ASN A 3 -2.08 12.71 13.60
C ASN A 3 -3.29 11.77 13.45
N GLU A 4 -3.78 11.23 14.57
CA GLU A 4 -4.96 10.36 14.58
C GLU A 4 -6.23 11.14 14.92
N THR A 5 -7.11 11.35 13.93
CA THR A 5 -8.45 11.90 14.13
C THR A 5 -9.40 10.80 14.59
N ASN A 6 -9.91 10.89 15.82
CA ASN A 6 -10.81 9.90 16.41
C ASN A 6 -11.79 10.52 17.42
N VAL A 7 -12.82 9.78 17.78
CA VAL A 7 -13.79 10.21 18.80
C VAL A 7 -13.21 10.02 20.20
N CYS A 8 -13.06 11.12 20.94
CA CYS A 8 -12.63 11.07 22.33
C CYS A 8 -13.70 10.39 23.20
N PHE A 9 -13.28 9.40 24.00
CA PHE A 9 -14.14 8.67 24.91
C PHE A 9 -14.83 9.58 25.94
N HIS A 10 -14.16 10.65 26.37
CA HIS A 10 -14.63 11.52 27.46
C HIS A 10 -15.60 12.60 26.99
N CYS A 11 -15.28 13.33 25.93
CA CYS A 11 -16.14 14.40 25.44
C CYS A 11 -17.05 13.98 24.29
N LYS A 12 -16.92 12.73 23.80
CA LYS A 12 -17.70 12.15 22.68
C LYS A 12 -17.62 12.97 21.38
N ARG A 13 -16.61 13.84 21.26
CA ARG A 13 -16.37 14.67 20.08
C ARG A 13 -15.25 14.08 19.24
N LEU A 14 -15.38 14.24 17.93
CA LEU A 14 -14.30 14.02 16.98
C LEU A 14 -13.18 15.05 17.28
N VAL A 15 -11.98 14.54 17.50
CA VAL A 15 -10.79 15.34 17.78
C VAL A 15 -9.58 14.72 17.11
N THR A 16 -8.65 15.56 16.66
CA THR A 16 -7.33 15.14 16.19
C THR A 16 -6.39 15.16 17.38
N PHE A 17 -5.88 13.99 17.77
CA PHE A 17 -4.93 13.88 18.87
C PHE A 17 -3.52 14.15 18.34
N ILE A 18 -2.97 15.31 18.72
CA ILE A 18 -1.59 15.70 18.43
C ILE A 18 -0.65 15.25 19.58
N ASP A 19 -1.22 15.00 20.76
CA ASP A 19 -0.54 14.51 21.97
C ASP A 19 -1.43 13.50 22.73
N ASN A 20 -0.95 12.96 23.85
CA ASN A 20 -1.62 12.02 24.75
C ASN A 20 -2.78 12.64 25.53
N THR A 21 -3.19 13.86 25.24
CA THR A 21 -4.34 14.55 25.84
C THR A 21 -5.31 15.06 24.77
N CYS A 22 -6.60 15.04 25.11
CA CYS A 22 -7.65 15.53 24.22
C CYS A 22 -7.63 17.07 24.16
N PRO A 23 -7.52 17.69 22.97
CA PRO A 23 -7.46 19.15 22.85
C PRO A 23 -8.76 19.85 23.28
N LYS A 24 -9.89 19.13 23.39
CA LYS A 24 -11.18 19.69 23.78
C LYS A 24 -11.52 19.55 25.26
N CYS A 25 -10.97 18.57 25.97
CA CYS A 25 -11.34 18.32 27.38
C CYS A 25 -10.15 18.10 28.31
N ALA A 26 -8.92 18.22 27.79
CA ALA A 26 -7.65 18.02 28.50
C ALA A 26 -7.49 16.67 29.20
N LYS A 27 -8.43 15.73 29.01
CA LYS A 27 -8.35 14.37 29.56
C LYS A 27 -7.41 13.49 28.72
N PRO A 28 -6.83 12.42 29.32
CA PRO A 28 -5.96 11.50 28.61
C PRO A 28 -6.59 10.93 27.34
N LYS A 29 -5.75 10.63 26.35
CA LYS A 29 -6.15 10.03 25.07
C LYS A 29 -6.78 8.66 25.32
N LYS A 30 -8.11 8.61 25.19
CA LYS A 30 -8.91 7.39 25.21
C LYS A 30 -9.93 7.47 24.09
N LEU A 31 -9.94 6.49 23.22
CA LEU A 31 -10.80 6.48 22.04
C LEU A 31 -12.07 5.68 22.32
N LEU A 32 -13.22 6.17 21.87
CA LEU A 32 -14.50 5.50 22.14
C LEU A 32 -14.58 4.11 21.49
N PHE A 33 -13.98 3.97 20.32
CA PHE A 33 -14.07 2.77 19.48
C PHE A 33 -12.77 1.97 19.43
N GLU A 34 -11.89 2.12 20.42
CA GLU A 34 -10.55 1.51 20.39
C GLU A 34 -10.59 -0.01 20.23
N LYS A 35 -11.51 -0.70 20.92
CA LYS A 35 -11.70 -2.15 20.80
C LYS A 35 -12.16 -2.56 19.39
N GLN A 36 -13.20 -1.91 18.87
CA GLN A 36 -13.74 -2.18 17.53
C GLN A 36 -12.71 -1.87 16.43
N MET A 37 -11.89 -0.83 16.60
CA MET A 37 -10.80 -0.50 15.68
C MET A 37 -9.70 -1.57 15.70
N LYS A 38 -9.35 -2.10 16.88
CA LYS A 38 -8.38 -3.20 17.01
C LYS A 38 -8.91 -4.50 16.38
N GLU A 39 -10.18 -4.82 16.58
CA GLU A 39 -10.85 -5.98 15.98
C GLU A 39 -10.88 -5.86 14.44
N ARG A 40 -11.29 -4.70 13.90
CA ARG A 40 -11.27 -4.44 12.45
C ARG A 40 -9.86 -4.55 11.85
N LYS A 41 -8.84 -4.00 12.52
CA LYS A 41 -7.44 -4.12 12.07
C LYS A 41 -6.98 -5.59 12.02
N THR A 42 -7.41 -6.39 13.00
CA THR A 42 -7.07 -7.82 13.06
C THR A 42 -7.78 -8.61 11.96
N GLN A 43 -9.06 -8.32 11.73
CA GLN A 43 -9.85 -8.95 10.68
C GLN A 43 -9.32 -8.60 9.28
N SER A 44 -9.00 -7.33 9.05
CA SER A 44 -8.39 -6.86 7.80
C SER A 44 -7.05 -7.54 7.49
N LYS A 45 -6.20 -7.77 8.52
CA LYS A 45 -4.96 -8.55 8.35
C LYS A 45 -5.21 -10.00 7.93
N LYS A 46 -6.19 -10.68 8.56
CA LYS A 46 -6.56 -12.06 8.21
C LYS A 46 -7.10 -12.16 6.77
N GLU A 47 -7.91 -11.20 6.36
CA GLU A 47 -8.43 -11.12 4.99
C GLU A 47 -7.31 -10.89 3.97
N GLN A 48 -6.33 -10.03 4.29
CA GLN A 48 -5.16 -9.80 3.45
C GLN A 48 -4.28 -11.06 3.32
N GLU A 49 -4.03 -11.77 4.43
CA GLU A 49 -3.28 -13.04 4.40
C GLU A 49 -3.97 -14.09 3.53
N THR A 50 -5.30 -14.15 3.59
CA THR A 50 -6.11 -15.06 2.79
C THR A 50 -6.02 -14.71 1.31
N ARG A 51 -6.11 -13.42 0.95
CA ARG A 51 -5.91 -12.94 -0.43
C ARG A 51 -4.52 -13.27 -0.94
N ASN A 52 -3.48 -13.03 -0.15
CA ASN A 52 -2.09 -13.33 -0.53
C ASN A 52 -1.89 -14.84 -0.79
N LYS A 53 -2.45 -15.71 0.06
CA LYS A 53 -2.40 -17.16 -0.14
C LYS A 53 -3.11 -17.59 -1.42
N ASN A 54 -4.31 -17.06 -1.67
CA ASN A 54 -5.07 -17.37 -2.87
C ASN A 54 -4.38 -16.88 -4.14
N GLU A 55 -3.76 -15.69 -4.10
CA GLU A 55 -2.99 -15.16 -5.22
C GLU A 55 -1.73 -15.99 -5.50
N LEU A 56 -1.01 -16.44 -4.46
CA LEU A 56 0.12 -17.36 -4.62
C LEU A 56 -0.30 -18.69 -5.24
N ILE A 57 -1.45 -19.25 -4.85
CA ILE A 57 -2.00 -20.45 -5.47
C ILE A 57 -2.39 -20.19 -6.93
N ARG A 58 -3.03 -19.06 -7.23
CA ARG A 58 -3.37 -18.65 -8.61
C ARG A 58 -2.12 -18.55 -9.49
N LEU A 59 -1.06 -17.91 -8.99
CA LEU A 59 0.22 -17.78 -9.69
C LEU A 59 0.90 -19.13 -9.92
N ARG A 60 0.86 -20.04 -8.94
CA ARG A 60 1.39 -21.41 -9.10
C ARG A 60 0.59 -22.24 -10.12
N ASN A 61 -0.73 -22.06 -10.16
CA ASN A 61 -1.61 -22.80 -11.05
C ASN A 61 -1.57 -22.31 -12.50
N LEU A 62 -0.98 -21.14 -12.77
CA LEU A 62 -0.97 -20.54 -14.11
C LEU A 62 -0.09 -21.27 -15.14
N LYS A 63 0.58 -22.39 -14.81
CA LYS A 63 1.46 -23.18 -15.71
C LYS A 63 2.17 -22.31 -16.76
N ILE A 64 2.77 -21.22 -16.28
CA ILE A 64 3.59 -20.36 -17.11
C ILE A 64 4.78 -21.25 -17.48
N SER A 65 4.97 -21.48 -18.79
CA SER A 65 6.11 -22.23 -19.33
C SER A 65 7.41 -21.85 -18.63
N GLU A 66 8.44 -22.69 -18.72
CA GLU A 66 9.80 -22.59 -18.15
C GLU A 66 10.60 -21.29 -18.44
N ILE A 67 9.94 -20.24 -18.89
CA ILE A 67 10.40 -18.87 -18.95
C ILE A 67 10.15 -18.22 -17.59
N GLN A 68 11.20 -18.12 -16.77
CA GLN A 68 11.15 -17.32 -15.55
C GLN A 68 11.14 -15.83 -15.95
N TRP A 69 10.01 -15.18 -15.73
CA TRP A 69 9.88 -13.72 -15.90
C TRP A 69 10.10 -13.05 -14.56
N GLU A 70 10.94 -12.01 -14.56
CA GLU A 70 10.97 -11.07 -13.45
C GLU A 70 10.21 -9.80 -13.83
N TYR A 71 9.65 -9.12 -12.84
CA TYR A 71 8.93 -7.86 -13.00
C TYR A 71 9.49 -6.81 -12.06
N ILE A 72 9.70 -5.59 -12.57
CA ILE A 72 10.00 -4.41 -11.75
C ILE A 72 9.00 -3.30 -12.03
N LYS A 73 8.78 -2.48 -11.02
CA LYS A 73 7.89 -1.33 -11.04
C LYS A 73 8.69 -0.07 -10.77
N ALA A 74 8.49 0.96 -11.57
CA ALA A 74 9.02 2.30 -11.33
C ALA A 74 7.86 3.31 -11.28
N ILE A 75 7.88 4.20 -10.29
CA ILE A 75 6.89 5.28 -10.14
C ILE A 75 7.60 6.58 -10.47
N ASP A 76 7.06 7.32 -11.44
CA ASP A 76 7.61 8.58 -11.93
C ASP A 76 9.15 8.55 -12.15
N PRO A 77 9.69 7.53 -12.85
CA PRO A 77 11.12 7.41 -13.06
C PRO A 77 11.64 8.55 -13.94
N SER A 78 12.81 9.05 -13.60
CA SER A 78 13.56 9.94 -14.49
C SER A 78 13.97 9.21 -15.78
N GLU A 79 14.22 9.96 -16.86
CA GLU A 79 14.73 9.40 -18.12
C GLU A 79 16.01 8.58 -17.93
N HIS A 80 16.89 9.01 -17.02
CA HIS A 80 18.11 8.27 -16.66
C HIS A 80 17.81 6.90 -16.05
N GLU A 81 16.77 6.79 -15.22
CA GLU A 81 16.36 5.52 -14.61
C GLU A 81 15.72 4.60 -15.66
N LEU A 82 14.88 5.13 -16.55
CA LEU A 82 14.32 4.40 -17.68
C LEU A 82 15.43 3.83 -18.58
N ASN A 83 16.45 4.63 -18.89
CA ASN A 83 17.58 4.22 -19.71
C ASN A 83 18.42 3.13 -19.04
N LYS A 84 18.67 3.24 -17.72
CA LYS A 84 19.33 2.17 -16.96
C LYS A 84 18.53 0.87 -17.01
N ILE A 85 17.23 0.94 -16.76
CA ILE A 85 16.33 -0.22 -16.78
C ILE A 85 16.39 -0.91 -18.14
N GLY A 86 16.25 -0.15 -19.23
CA GLY A 86 16.36 -0.68 -20.60
C GLY A 86 17.73 -1.32 -20.88
N ALA A 87 18.82 -0.69 -20.43
CA ALA A 87 20.18 -1.23 -20.58
C ALA A 87 20.39 -2.58 -19.85
N TYR A 88 19.65 -2.84 -18.77
CA TYR A 88 19.67 -4.11 -18.04
C TYR A 88 18.75 -5.19 -18.64
N GLY A 89 18.23 -4.98 -19.85
CA GLY A 89 17.42 -5.96 -20.57
C GLY A 89 15.98 -6.05 -20.07
N TRP A 90 15.48 -5.01 -19.41
CA TRP A 90 14.08 -4.90 -19.00
C TRP A 90 13.24 -4.25 -20.10
N GLU A 91 12.14 -4.90 -20.47
CA GLU A 91 11.19 -4.45 -21.47
C GLU A 91 9.97 -3.82 -20.79
N LEU A 92 9.58 -2.62 -21.20
CA LEU A 92 8.34 -1.99 -20.73
C LEU A 92 7.12 -2.78 -21.23
N VAL A 93 6.20 -3.11 -20.33
CA VAL A 93 5.01 -3.92 -20.64
C VAL A 93 3.71 -3.19 -20.40
N ALA A 94 3.68 -2.29 -19.41
CA ALA A 94 2.50 -1.52 -19.08
C ALA A 94 2.87 -0.19 -18.45
N THR A 95 1.99 0.79 -18.65
CA THR A 95 2.03 2.07 -17.97
C THR A 95 0.66 2.38 -17.38
N TYR A 96 0.60 2.79 -16.12
CA TYR A 96 -0.63 3.12 -15.42
C TYR A 96 -0.59 4.54 -14.89
N LEU A 97 -1.73 5.23 -14.93
CA LEU A 97 -1.91 6.48 -14.20
C LEU A 97 -2.54 6.16 -12.84
N ILE A 98 -1.80 6.46 -11.78
CA ILE A 98 -2.28 6.30 -10.41
C ILE A 98 -2.78 7.66 -9.95
N LYS A 99 -4.07 7.74 -9.62
CA LYS A 99 -4.67 8.90 -8.96
C LYS A 99 -4.48 8.77 -7.45
N HIS A 100 -3.85 9.76 -6.84
CA HIS A 100 -3.79 9.91 -5.39
C HIS A 100 -5.01 10.70 -4.88
N HIS A 101 -5.15 10.77 -3.56
CA HIS A 101 -6.32 11.37 -2.90
C HIS A 101 -6.43 12.90 -3.11
N ASP A 102 -5.35 13.56 -3.54
CA ASP A 102 -5.19 15.02 -3.62
C ASP A 102 -5.06 15.54 -5.08
N ASP A 103 -5.74 14.91 -6.04
CA ASP A 103 -5.66 15.21 -7.49
C ASP A 103 -4.29 15.01 -8.16
N GLU A 104 -3.26 14.65 -7.40
CA GLU A 104 -1.95 14.27 -7.94
C GLU A 104 -2.04 12.96 -8.74
N GLN A 105 -1.48 12.98 -9.96
CA GLN A 105 -1.38 11.81 -10.82
C GLN A 105 0.10 11.44 -10.97
N THR A 106 0.42 10.19 -10.63
CA THR A 106 1.77 9.64 -10.86
C THR A 106 1.69 8.56 -11.92
N GLN A 107 2.66 8.53 -12.82
CA GLN A 107 2.76 7.47 -13.83
C GLN A 107 3.58 6.31 -13.28
N GLU A 108 3.01 5.12 -13.34
CA GLU A 108 3.68 3.86 -13.00
C GLU A 108 4.08 3.14 -14.29
N PHE A 109 5.29 2.60 -14.30
CA PHE A 109 5.84 1.82 -15.41
C PHE A 109 6.16 0.42 -14.89
N ILE A 110 5.62 -0.60 -15.55
CA ILE A 110 5.90 -2.01 -15.25
C ILE A 110 6.77 -2.57 -16.36
N PHE A 111 7.91 -3.14 -15.97
CA PHE A 111 8.84 -3.79 -16.87
C PHE A 111 8.89 -5.29 -16.58
N LYS A 112 9.20 -6.08 -17.62
CA LYS A 112 9.52 -7.50 -17.51
C LYS A 112 10.90 -7.78 -18.09
N ARG A 113 11.59 -8.78 -17.56
CA ARG A 113 12.74 -9.38 -18.26
C ARG A 113 12.61 -10.89 -18.29
N LYS A 114 13.13 -11.48 -19.37
CA LYS A 114 13.28 -12.92 -19.48
C LYS A 114 14.56 -13.34 -18.77
N LEU A 115 14.47 -14.24 -17.80
CA LEU A 115 15.67 -14.90 -17.29
C LEU A 115 16.07 -15.98 -18.29
N ASN A 116 17.17 -15.74 -19.01
CA ASN A 116 17.91 -16.83 -19.66
C ASN A 116 18.74 -17.50 -18.56
N LYS A 117 18.56 -18.81 -18.37
CA LYS A 117 19.44 -19.65 -17.53
C LYS A 117 20.87 -19.63 -18.08
#